data_AF-A0A9D5BB06-F1
#
_entry.id   AF-A0A9D5BB06-F1
#
_cell.length_a   1.000
_cell.length_b   1.000
_cell.length_c   1.000
_cell.angle_alpha   90.00
_cell.angle_beta   90.00
_cell.angle_gamma   90.00
#
_symmetry.space_group_name_H-M   'P 1'
#
loop_
_entity.id
_entity.type
_entity.pdbx_description
1 polymer ?
#
loop_
_entity_poly.entity_id
_entity_poly.type
_entity_poly.pdbx_seq_one_letter_code
_entity_poly.pdbx_strand_id
1 'polypeptide(L)'
;ILDNLPLVVPIKRVDQDSTVYQLGFHVGLKGQYSGSKEEKFFIHNHLAFTVRYHRDLLTESARIVGFEVKPFSVKHEYEGKWEEKTRLTTCDPHAKHTVVNSNTPQEVEEGKEIIFTYDVEFQESDVKWASRWDAYLLMNDDQIHWFSIVNSLMIVLFLSGMV
;
A
#
# COMPACT_ATOMS: atom_id res chain seq x y z
N ILE A 1 1.79 5.87 -10.37
CA ILE A 1 3.24 6.07 -10.49
C ILE A 1 3.49 7.55 -10.28
N LEU A 2 4.47 7.91 -9.46
CA LEU A 2 4.82 9.30 -9.15
C LEU A 2 6.34 9.44 -9.18
N ASP A 3 6.88 10.36 -9.97
CA ASP A 3 8.33 10.51 -10.21
C ASP A 3 9.05 9.18 -10.58
N ASN A 4 8.39 8.37 -11.42
CA ASN A 4 8.80 7.02 -11.78
C ASN A 4 8.89 6.01 -10.61
N LEU A 5 8.49 6.38 -9.39
CA LEU A 5 8.37 5.45 -8.28
C LEU A 5 7.05 4.67 -8.36
N PRO A 6 7.10 3.35 -8.11
CA PRO A 6 5.90 2.55 -7.99
C PRO A 6 5.15 2.94 -6.71
N LEU A 7 3.83 2.75 -6.75
CA LEU A 7 3.01 2.86 -5.55
C LEU A 7 3.21 1.61 -4.69
N VAL A 8 3.45 1.80 -3.40
CA VAL A 8 3.70 0.69 -2.47
C VAL A 8 2.90 0.77 -1.18
N VAL A 9 2.63 -0.39 -0.60
CA VAL A 9 2.08 -0.54 0.75
C VAL A 9 3.21 -0.91 1.72
N PRO A 10 3.50 -0.09 2.74
CA PRO A 10 4.50 -0.41 3.76
C PRO A 10 3.95 -1.49 4.72
N ILE A 11 4.65 -2.62 4.80
CA ILE A 11 4.38 -3.75 5.69
C ILE A 11 5.48 -3.77 6.75
N LYS A 12 5.11 -3.48 8.00
CA LYS A 12 6.03 -3.62 9.13
C LYS A 12 6.18 -5.10 9.47
N ARG A 13 7.40 -5.63 9.45
CA ARG A 13 7.67 -6.97 9.98
C ARG A 13 7.67 -6.90 11.50
N VAL A 14 7.09 -7.90 12.15
CA VAL A 14 7.02 -7.98 13.63
C VAL A 14 8.39 -8.37 14.22
N ASP A 15 9.22 -9.06 13.44
CA ASP A 15 10.45 -9.73 13.89
C ASP A 15 11.73 -8.91 13.65
N GLN A 16 11.68 -7.99 12.70
CA GLN A 16 12.76 -7.07 12.37
C GLN A 16 12.11 -5.70 12.26
N ASP A 17 12.68 -4.67 12.87
CA ASP A 17 12.22 -3.27 12.77
C ASP A 17 12.36 -2.69 11.33
N SER A 18 12.29 -3.56 10.32
CA SER A 18 12.37 -3.28 8.90
C SER A 18 10.95 -3.21 8.30
N THR A 19 10.78 -2.23 7.42
CA THR A 19 9.57 -2.06 6.63
C THR A 19 9.81 -2.65 5.24
N VAL A 20 8.88 -3.50 4.82
CA VAL A 20 8.86 -4.17 3.51
C VAL A 20 7.78 -3.53 2.65
N TYR A 21 8.09 -3.14 1.43
CA TYR A 21 7.20 -2.37 0.54
C TYR A 21 6.52 -3.21 -0.55
N GLN A 22 5.33 -3.71 -0.30
CA GLN A 22 4.58 -4.45 -1.33
C GLN A 22 4.18 -3.52 -2.48
N LEU A 23 4.43 -3.94 -3.73
CA LEU A 23 3.99 -3.22 -4.92
C LEU A 23 2.45 -3.26 -5.06
N GLY A 24 1.85 -2.07 -5.23
CA GLY A 24 0.41 -1.91 -5.36
C GLY A 24 -0.37 -2.22 -4.08
N PHE A 25 -1.69 -2.29 -4.21
CA PHE A 25 -2.60 -2.65 -3.13
C PHE A 25 -3.69 -3.59 -3.66
N HIS A 26 -4.26 -4.40 -2.76
CA HIS A 26 -5.38 -5.27 -3.11
C HIS A 26 -6.64 -4.43 -3.35
N VAL A 27 -7.41 -4.73 -4.39
CA VAL A 27 -8.66 -4.00 -4.70
C VAL A 27 -9.70 -4.13 -3.58
N GLY A 28 -9.66 -5.22 -2.82
CA GLY A 28 -10.58 -5.47 -1.73
C GLY A 28 -10.13 -6.64 -0.88
N LEU A 29 -10.98 -7.02 0.06
CA LEU A 29 -10.76 -8.13 0.98
C LEU A 29 -12.01 -8.98 1.11
N LYS A 30 -11.81 -10.27 1.34
CA LYS A 30 -12.88 -11.21 1.68
C LYS A 30 -12.90 -11.36 3.21
N GLY A 31 -14.07 -11.20 3.81
CA GLY A 31 -14.20 -11.26 5.27
C GLY A 31 -15.54 -11.83 5.72
N GLN A 32 -15.67 -12.01 7.03
CA GLN A 32 -16.90 -12.46 7.68
C GLN A 32 -17.21 -11.51 8.84
N TYR A 33 -18.47 -11.13 9.02
CA TYR A 33 -18.87 -10.37 10.20
C TYR A 33 -18.83 -11.27 11.44
N SER A 34 -18.49 -10.68 12.58
CA SER A 34 -18.50 -11.37 13.88
C SER A 34 -19.89 -11.95 14.15
N GLY A 35 -20.02 -13.29 14.04
CA GLY A 35 -21.28 -14.00 14.27
C GLY A 35 -22.00 -14.50 13.02
N SER A 36 -21.56 -14.13 11.80
CA SER A 36 -22.10 -14.69 10.56
C SER A 36 -21.10 -15.66 9.91
N LYS A 37 -21.58 -16.80 9.42
CA LYS A 37 -20.77 -17.69 8.56
C LYS A 37 -20.77 -17.27 7.09
N GLU A 38 -21.52 -16.23 6.75
CA GLU A 38 -21.59 -15.73 5.38
C GLU A 38 -20.31 -14.97 5.04
N GLU A 39 -19.71 -15.35 3.92
CA GLU A 39 -18.56 -14.66 3.36
C GLU A 39 -19.04 -13.44 2.60
N LYS A 40 -18.51 -12.27 2.99
CA LYS A 40 -18.79 -11.00 2.34
C LYS A 40 -17.53 -10.45 1.68
N PHE A 41 -17.73 -9.71 0.59
CA PHE A 41 -16.66 -9.06 -0.14
C PHE A 41 -16.70 -7.57 0.18
N PHE A 42 -15.53 -7.02 0.53
CA PHE A 42 -15.36 -5.61 0.79
C PHE A 42 -14.37 -5.01 -0.19
N ILE A 43 -14.59 -3.76 -0.56
CA ILE A 43 -13.74 -3.02 -1.50
C ILE A 43 -12.92 -1.96 -0.78
N HIS A 44 -11.68 -1.76 -1.21
CA HIS A 44 -10.88 -0.61 -0.79
C HIS A 44 -11.24 0.58 -1.67
N ASN A 45 -12.03 1.48 -1.12
CA ASN A 45 -12.55 2.65 -1.82
C ASN A 45 -11.94 3.97 -1.33
N HIS A 46 -11.27 3.98 -0.18
CA HIS A 46 -10.52 5.14 0.29
C HIS A 46 -9.02 4.86 0.24
N LEU A 47 -8.25 5.73 -0.43
CA LEU A 47 -6.80 5.59 -0.58
C LEU A 47 -6.07 6.75 0.09
N ALA A 48 -5.39 6.48 1.20
CA ALA A 48 -4.52 7.48 1.82
C ALA A 48 -3.11 7.38 1.25
N PHE A 49 -2.72 8.37 0.45
CA PHE A 49 -1.39 8.46 -0.14
C PHE A 49 -0.45 9.26 0.75
N THR A 50 0.74 8.71 0.97
CA THR A 50 1.83 9.42 1.64
C THR A 50 2.97 9.62 0.64
N VAL A 51 3.19 10.86 0.24
CA VAL A 51 4.28 11.26 -0.65
C VAL A 51 5.45 11.69 0.22
N ARG A 52 6.53 10.91 0.19
CA ARG A 52 7.74 11.21 0.96
C ARG A 52 8.68 12.01 0.10
N TYR A 53 9.16 13.13 0.63
CA TYR A 53 10.10 14.00 -0.07
C TYR A 53 11.34 14.24 0.79
N HIS A 54 12.48 14.39 0.13
CA HIS A 54 13.73 14.78 0.73
C HIS A 54 14.01 16.22 0.39
N ARG A 55 14.28 17.03 1.42
CA ARG A 55 14.66 18.42 1.27
C ARG A 55 16.17 18.56 1.37
N ASP A 56 16.78 19.11 0.34
CA ASP A 56 18.19 19.47 0.35
C ASP A 56 18.34 20.89 0.88
N LEU A 57 18.98 21.03 2.04
CA LEU A 57 19.19 22.33 2.70
C LEU A 57 20.21 23.21 1.96
N LEU A 58 21.08 22.65 1.12
CA LEU A 58 22.08 23.41 0.37
C LEU A 58 21.51 24.05 -0.90
N THR A 59 20.59 23.34 -1.56
CA THR A 59 19.99 23.77 -2.82
C THR A 59 18.56 24.30 -2.67
N GLU A 60 18.01 24.24 -1.45
CA GLU A 60 16.60 24.49 -1.10
C GLU A 60 15.59 23.73 -1.98
N SER A 61 16.02 22.64 -2.61
CA SER A 61 15.18 21.83 -3.49
C SER A 61 14.55 20.66 -2.75
N ALA A 62 13.31 20.32 -3.11
CA ALA A 62 12.62 19.14 -2.60
C ALA A 62 12.47 18.10 -3.73
N ARG A 63 12.79 16.85 -3.45
CA ARG A 63 12.67 15.74 -4.41
C ARG A 63 11.88 14.59 -3.81
N ILE A 64 11.08 13.92 -4.63
CA ILE A 64 10.27 12.79 -4.19
C ILE A 64 11.19 11.58 -3.99
N VAL A 65 11.03 10.91 -2.85
CA VAL A 65 11.85 9.76 -2.45
C VAL A 65 11.01 8.54 -2.07
N GLY A 66 9.69 8.69 -1.94
CA GLY A 66 8.80 7.57 -1.69
C GLY A 66 7.36 7.88 -2.07
N PHE A 67 6.62 6.86 -2.50
CA PHE A 67 5.21 6.94 -2.81
C PHE A 67 4.45 5.77 -2.19
N GLU A 68 3.86 6.01 -1.02
CA GLU A 68 3.19 5.01 -0.20
C GLU A 68 1.67 5.16 -0.27
N VAL A 69 0.94 4.05 -0.12
CA VAL A 69 -0.52 4.03 0.01
C VAL A 69 -0.94 3.17 1.19
N LYS A 70 -1.96 3.64 1.91
CA LYS A 70 -2.73 2.84 2.86
C LYS A 70 -4.17 2.74 2.35
N PRO A 71 -4.61 1.56 1.89
CA PRO A 71 -5.97 1.36 1.44
C PRO A 71 -6.90 1.16 2.64
N PHE A 72 -8.10 1.73 2.55
CA PHE A 72 -9.16 1.60 3.54
C PHE A 72 -10.47 1.23 2.86
N SER A 73 -11.29 0.46 3.56
CA SER A 73 -12.68 0.18 3.18
C SER A 73 -13.60 1.01 4.07
N VAL A 74 -14.39 1.89 3.47
CA VAL A 74 -15.31 2.78 4.19
C VAL A 74 -16.63 2.89 3.45
N LYS A 75 -17.71 2.58 4.14
CA LYS A 75 -19.05 2.88 3.69
C LYS A 75 -19.29 4.39 3.83
N HIS A 76 -19.14 5.11 2.71
CA HIS A 76 -19.33 6.56 2.71
C HIS A 76 -20.81 6.90 2.85
N GLU A 77 -21.11 7.75 3.82
CA GLU A 77 -22.43 8.34 4.03
C GLU A 77 -22.42 9.81 3.61
N TYR A 78 -23.53 10.24 3.02
CA TYR A 78 -23.76 11.62 2.59
C TYR A 78 -25.24 11.97 2.71
N GLU A 79 -25.54 13.25 2.89
CA GLU A 79 -26.90 13.75 2.99
C GLU A 79 -27.40 14.24 1.62
N GLY A 80 -28.60 13.82 1.21
CA GLY A 80 -29.25 14.29 -0.01
C GLY A 80 -28.96 13.44 -1.25
N LYS A 81 -29.01 14.07 -2.43
CA LYS A 81 -28.66 13.44 -3.72
C LYS A 81 -27.19 13.70 -4.01
N TRP A 82 -26.54 12.75 -4.68
CA TRP A 82 -25.18 12.92 -5.16
C TRP A 82 -25.10 14.03 -6.22
N GLU A 83 -24.60 15.19 -5.81
CA GLU A 83 -24.23 16.34 -6.62
C GLU A 83 -22.71 16.60 -6.57
N GLU A 84 -22.17 17.39 -7.49
CA GLU A 84 -20.73 17.70 -7.57
C GLU A 84 -20.13 18.30 -6.29
N LYS A 85 -20.96 18.88 -5.42
CA LYS A 85 -20.55 19.50 -4.14
C LYS A 85 -21.00 18.72 -2.91
N THR A 86 -21.39 17.47 -3.08
CA THR A 86 -21.83 16.62 -1.97
C THR A 86 -20.70 16.45 -0.97
N ARG A 87 -21.00 16.73 0.29
CA ARG A 87 -20.05 16.54 1.38
C ARG A 87 -20.27 15.17 1.99
N LEU A 88 -19.18 14.41 2.08
CA LEU A 88 -19.18 13.13 2.78
C LEU A 88 -19.07 13.38 4.28
N THR A 89 -19.97 12.80 5.07
CA THR A 89 -19.90 12.89 6.53
C THR A 89 -18.73 12.08 7.09
N THR A 90 -18.33 11.05 6.35
CA THR A 90 -17.28 10.09 6.71
C THR A 90 -15.87 10.53 6.32
N CYS A 91 -15.75 11.54 5.45
CA CYS A 91 -14.49 12.05 4.92
C CYS A 91 -14.63 13.54 4.64
N ASP A 92 -14.52 14.37 5.69
CA ASP A 92 -14.64 15.83 5.59
C ASP A 92 -13.33 16.52 6.01
N PRO A 93 -12.62 17.15 5.05
CA PRO A 93 -11.44 17.97 5.33
C PRO A 93 -11.70 19.12 6.31
N HIS A 94 -12.91 19.70 6.31
CA HIS A 94 -13.26 20.84 7.16
C HIS A 94 -13.53 20.43 8.61
N ALA A 95 -14.09 19.23 8.80
CA ALA A 95 -14.28 18.64 10.12
C ALA A 95 -13.03 17.92 10.65
N LYS A 96 -11.93 17.88 9.87
CA LYS A 96 -10.73 17.06 10.12
C LYS A 96 -11.07 15.58 10.37
N HIS A 97 -12.14 15.10 9.75
CA HIS A 97 -12.54 13.71 9.87
C HIS A 97 -11.80 12.88 8.82
N THR A 98 -10.65 12.35 9.22
CA THR A 98 -9.86 11.43 8.40
C THR A 98 -10.44 10.02 8.48
N VAL A 99 -10.39 9.29 7.37
CA VAL A 99 -10.78 7.89 7.35
C VAL A 99 -9.88 7.07 8.28
N VAL A 100 -10.51 6.28 9.14
CA VAL A 100 -9.84 5.39 10.10
C VAL A 100 -10.40 3.97 9.97
N ASN A 101 -9.62 2.97 10.40
CA ASN A 101 -10.01 1.56 10.38
C ASN A 101 -11.27 1.21 11.21
N SER A 102 -11.76 2.12 12.06
CA SER A 102 -12.99 1.92 12.82
C SER A 102 -14.27 2.17 12.02
N ASN A 103 -14.16 2.75 10.82
CA ASN A 103 -15.32 3.00 9.98
C ASN A 103 -15.93 1.67 9.49
N THR A 104 -17.23 1.68 9.25
CA THR A 104 -17.93 0.52 8.69
C THR A 104 -17.38 0.23 7.29
N PRO A 105 -16.95 -1.01 6.99
CA PRO A 105 -16.38 -1.33 5.69
C PRO A 105 -17.45 -1.32 4.60
N GLN A 106 -17.06 -1.00 3.36
CA GLN A 106 -17.94 -1.00 2.21
C GLN A 106 -18.08 -2.41 1.64
N GLU A 107 -19.25 -3.01 1.83
CA GLU A 107 -19.63 -4.29 1.21
C GLU A 107 -19.97 -4.11 -0.28
N VAL A 108 -19.58 -5.08 -1.09
CA VAL A 108 -19.86 -5.12 -2.54
C VAL A 108 -21.14 -5.90 -2.77
N GLU A 109 -22.17 -5.22 -3.28
CA GLU A 109 -23.44 -5.82 -3.69
C GLU A 109 -23.87 -5.25 -5.05
N GLU A 110 -24.61 -6.05 -5.81
CA GLU A 110 -25.11 -5.65 -7.12
C GLU A 110 -26.06 -4.45 -7.00
N GLY A 111 -25.84 -3.44 -7.84
CA GLY A 111 -26.68 -2.24 -7.87
C GLY A 111 -26.38 -1.20 -6.77
N LYS A 112 -25.40 -1.44 -5.89
CA LYS A 112 -24.95 -0.43 -4.92
C LYS A 112 -23.92 0.52 -5.52
N GLU A 113 -24.06 1.80 -5.19
CA GLU A 113 -23.08 2.83 -5.49
C GLU A 113 -21.87 2.70 -4.55
N ILE A 114 -20.66 2.84 -5.12
CA ILE A 114 -19.40 2.84 -4.36
C ILE A 114 -18.70 4.16 -4.66
N ILE A 115 -18.52 4.96 -3.62
CA ILE A 115 -17.81 6.23 -3.72
C ILE A 115 -16.34 5.99 -3.46
N PHE A 116 -15.48 6.49 -4.34
CA PHE A 116 -14.04 6.45 -4.16
C PHE A 116 -13.52 7.80 -3.66
N THR A 117 -12.67 7.76 -2.65
CA THR A 117 -12.03 8.93 -2.07
C THR A 117 -10.54 8.71 -1.92
N TYR A 118 -9.78 9.79 -1.83
CA TYR A 118 -8.35 9.71 -1.58
C TYR A 118 -7.87 10.91 -0.77
N ASP A 119 -6.87 10.66 0.05
CA ASP A 119 -6.14 11.69 0.79
C ASP A 119 -4.69 11.72 0.31
N VAL A 120 -4.06 12.89 0.32
CA VAL A 120 -2.64 13.05 -0.02
C VAL A 120 -1.95 13.82 1.09
N GLU A 121 -0.94 13.19 1.68
CA GLU A 121 -0.10 13.78 2.70
C GLU A 121 1.36 13.84 2.22
N PHE A 122 2.01 14.98 2.39
CA PHE A 122 3.43 15.15 2.12
C PHE A 122 4.24 15.08 3.40
N GLN A 123 5.18 14.14 3.48
CA GLN A 123 6.03 13.94 4.66
C GLN A 123 7.51 14.08 4.29
N GLU A 124 8.23 14.89 5.05
CA GLU A 124 9.68 15.01 4.90
C GLU A 124 10.37 13.71 5.35
N SER A 125 11.43 13.32 4.65
CA SER A 125 12.19 12.10 4.90
C SER A 125 13.70 12.33 4.78
N ASP A 126 14.44 11.67 5.67
CA ASP A 126 15.91 11.66 5.67
C ASP A 126 16.51 10.78 4.55
N VAL A 127 15.67 10.04 3.80
CA VAL A 127 16.12 9.21 2.68
C VAL A 127 16.67 10.10 1.58
N LYS A 128 17.95 9.92 1.24
CA LYS A 128 18.58 10.65 0.14
C LYS A 128 17.96 10.25 -1.19
N TRP A 129 17.81 11.20 -2.10
CA TRP A 129 17.24 10.95 -3.44
C TRP A 129 17.99 9.87 -4.23
N ALA A 130 19.30 9.73 -4.04
CA ALA A 130 20.13 8.73 -4.71
C ALA A 130 19.83 7.29 -4.25
N SER A 131 19.47 7.10 -2.98
CA SER A 131 19.17 5.79 -2.36
C SER A 131 17.67 5.48 -2.34
N ARG A 132 16.84 6.25 -3.07
CA ARG A 132 15.37 6.11 -3.01
C ARG A 132 14.86 4.75 -3.50
N TRP A 133 15.64 4.07 -4.33
CA TRP A 133 15.31 2.74 -4.84
C TRP A 133 15.66 1.61 -3.86
N ASP A 134 16.58 1.85 -2.92
CA ASP A 134 17.09 0.82 -2.01
C ASP A 134 15.96 0.18 -1.19
N ALA A 135 15.01 1.00 -0.72
CA ALA A 135 13.83 0.57 0.00
C ALA A 135 12.97 -0.44 -0.78
N TYR A 136 12.86 -0.27 -2.10
CA TYR A 136 12.07 -1.13 -2.98
C TYR A 136 12.83 -2.40 -3.40
N LEU A 137 14.16 -2.36 -3.41
CA LEU A 137 15.03 -3.46 -3.81
C LEU A 137 15.35 -4.42 -2.67
N LEU A 138 15.17 -4.02 -1.42
CA LEU A 138 15.32 -4.88 -0.22
C LEU A 138 14.27 -6.00 -0.14
N MET A 139 13.33 -6.04 -1.09
CA MET A 139 12.36 -7.09 -1.24
C MET A 139 12.77 -8.08 -2.32
N ASN A 140 13.65 -9.01 -1.97
CA ASN A 140 13.61 -10.34 -2.57
C ASN A 140 14.37 -11.34 -1.70
N ASP A 141 13.57 -12.15 -1.02
CA ASP A 141 13.75 -13.55 -0.69
C ASP A 141 15.15 -14.16 -0.95
N ASP A 142 16.05 -14.00 0.02
CA ASP A 142 17.32 -14.72 0.04
C ASP A 142 17.13 -16.23 -0.10
N GLN A 143 15.98 -16.78 0.35
CA GLN A 143 15.74 -18.23 0.42
C GLN A 143 15.58 -18.91 -0.94
N ILE A 144 15.05 -18.22 -1.95
CA ILE A 144 14.85 -18.81 -3.28
C ILE A 144 16.16 -18.85 -4.06
N HIS A 145 17.02 -17.84 -3.87
CA HIS A 145 18.27 -17.72 -4.62
C HIS A 145 19.31 -18.78 -4.23
N TRP A 146 19.48 -19.06 -2.94
CA TRP A 146 20.47 -20.08 -2.53
C TRP A 146 20.02 -21.52 -2.87
N PHE A 147 18.71 -21.79 -2.90
CA PHE A 147 18.19 -23.12 -3.27
C PHE A 147 18.53 -23.48 -4.74
N SER A 148 18.42 -22.52 -5.66
CA SER A 148 18.84 -22.71 -7.06
C SER A 148 20.35 -22.91 -7.20
N ILE A 149 21.15 -22.22 -6.37
CA ILE A 149 22.62 -22.40 -6.34
C ILE A 149 22.97 -23.83 -5.90
N VAL A 150 22.38 -24.33 -4.81
CA VAL A 150 22.62 -25.70 -4.33
C VAL A 150 22.18 -26.74 -5.36
N ASN A 151 21.00 -26.56 -5.96
CA ASN A 151 20.49 -27.48 -6.98
C ASN A 151 21.40 -27.54 -8.21
N SER A 152 21.90 -26.39 -8.67
CA SER A 152 22.84 -26.32 -9.79
C SER A 152 24.20 -26.98 -9.47
N LEU A 153 24.71 -26.77 -8.26
CA LEU A 153 25.97 -27.35 -7.79
C LEU A 153 25.88 -28.88 -7.67
N MET A 154 24.74 -29.40 -7.21
CA MET A 154 24.51 -30.86 -7.14
C MET A 154 24.58 -31.50 -8.54
N ILE A 155 23.92 -30.92 -9.53
CA ILE A 155 23.91 -31.44 -10.92
C ILE A 155 25.33 -31.47 -11.51
N VAL A 156 26.13 -30.41 -11.28
CA VAL A 156 27.51 -30.35 -11.75
C VAL A 156 28.37 -31.43 -11.11
N LEU A 157 28.25 -31.66 -9.80
CA LEU A 157 28.98 -32.72 -9.10
C LEU A 157 28.62 -34.10 -9.65
N PHE A 158 27.32 -34.39 -9.83
CA PHE A 158 26.87 -35.67 -10.40
C PHE A 158 27.37 -35.88 -11.83
N LEU A 159 27.35 -34.85 -12.68
CA LEU A 159 27.87 -34.94 -14.04
C LEU A 159 29.40 -35.09 -14.08
N SER A 160 30.13 -34.42 -13.19
CA SER A 160 31.61 -34.54 -13.13
C SER A 160 32.10 -35.87 -12.58
N GLY A 161 31.33 -36.53 -11.70
CA GLY A 161 31.71 -37.81 -11.10
C GLY A 161 31.37 -39.04 -11.94
N MET A 162 30.57 -38.87 -13.00
CA MET A 162 30.21 -39.94 -13.95
C MET A 162 31.14 -40.00 -15.17
N VAL A 163 32.02 -39.00 -15.34
CA VAL A 163 33.08 -38.95 -16.38
C VAL A 163 34.37 -39.54 -15.83
#